data_AF-A0A1W2C837-F1
#
_entry.id   AF-A0A1W2C837-F1
#
_cell.length_a   1.000
_cell.length_b   1.000
_cell.length_c   1.000
_cell.angle_alpha   90.00
_cell.angle_beta   90.00
_cell.angle_gamma   90.00
#
_symmetry.space_group_name_H-M   'P 1'
#
loop_
_entity.id
_entity.type
_entity.pdbx_description
1 polymer ?
#
loop_
_entity_poly.entity_id
_entity_poly.type
_entity_poly.pdbx_seq_one_letter_code
_entity_poly.pdbx_strand_id
1 'polypeptide(L)'
;MYQWKTYQDSLYINLPEGSIEFDMYEVSSLEDIGSIESFKELTNFFRGTYSSLQIPTQTAKLLDEALEDIDLVSLREEFITLGCALQYAYCNNIGSENDEDLKTLALEKEDIKGLFRALRKYLFSTSHSEELPSITIKIDTGDNINIKNPLVLKTIYGALCDKFLLTRENYVQQKEGILSKTLQIKPDKFSENVKVEFINAIYNFIYSENNPNRPRIDKALKKSTLEFIAAFFALFEVPINNSAPFVNNPSIGNISQIYDNVDIKNLKHYIERPPSIEIK
;
A
#
# COMPACT_ATOMS: atom_id res chain seq x y z
N MET A 1 4.00 2.36 -25.50
CA MET A 1 3.24 3.53 -25.02
C MET A 1 2.04 3.04 -24.23
N TYR A 2 1.85 3.54 -23.01
CA TYR A 2 0.63 3.33 -22.22
C TYR A 2 -0.28 4.53 -22.38
N GLN A 3 -1.57 4.28 -22.60
CA GLN A 3 -2.59 5.32 -22.66
C GLN A 3 -3.46 5.19 -21.41
N TRP A 4 -3.59 6.29 -20.68
CA TRP A 4 -4.52 6.40 -19.56
C TRP A 4 -5.94 6.06 -20.01
N LYS A 5 -6.66 5.37 -19.13
CA LYS A 5 -8.00 4.85 -19.38
C LYS A 5 -9.01 5.49 -18.44
N THR A 6 -10.22 5.67 -18.93
CA THR A 6 -11.34 6.04 -18.08
C THR A 6 -12.08 4.82 -17.58
N TYR A 7 -12.58 4.88 -16.36
CA TYR A 7 -13.48 3.86 -15.85
C TYR A 7 -14.93 4.24 -16.15
N GLN A 8 -15.59 3.45 -17.00
CA GLN A 8 -16.97 3.63 -17.39
C GLN A 8 -17.67 2.27 -17.44
N ASP A 9 -18.90 2.19 -16.93
CA ASP A 9 -19.73 0.98 -16.98
C ASP A 9 -19.02 -0.28 -16.45
N SER A 10 -18.28 -0.10 -15.35
CA SER A 10 -17.46 -1.13 -14.69
C SER A 10 -16.21 -1.60 -15.46
N LEU A 11 -15.83 -0.91 -16.54
CA LEU A 11 -14.70 -1.26 -17.40
C LEU A 11 -13.76 -0.08 -17.58
N TYR A 12 -12.46 -0.37 -17.73
CA TYR A 12 -11.50 0.63 -18.18
C TYR A 12 -11.45 0.66 -19.70
N ILE A 13 -11.83 1.79 -20.27
CA ILE A 13 -11.88 2.01 -21.71
C ILE A 13 -10.92 3.15 -22.10
N ASN A 14 -10.42 3.07 -23.33
CA ASN A 14 -9.72 4.21 -23.93
C ASN A 14 -10.76 5.28 -24.26
N LEU A 15 -10.41 6.53 -24.03
CA LEU A 15 -11.26 7.65 -24.45
C LEU A 15 -11.31 7.73 -25.98
N PRO A 16 -12.46 8.08 -26.58
CA PRO A 16 -12.56 8.30 -28.01
C PRO A 16 -11.57 9.38 -28.47
N GLU A 17 -10.93 9.18 -29.64
CA GLU A 17 -10.04 10.19 -30.23
C GLU A 17 -10.75 11.54 -30.38
N GLY A 18 -10.10 12.62 -29.95
CA GLY A 18 -10.62 13.98 -30.04
C GLY A 18 -11.61 14.41 -28.95
N SER A 19 -11.92 13.53 -27.98
CA SER A 19 -12.82 13.87 -26.86
C SER A 19 -12.15 14.74 -25.79
N ILE A 20 -10.85 14.58 -25.59
CA ILE A 20 -10.05 15.26 -24.54
C ILE A 20 -8.63 15.52 -25.08
N GLU A 21 -8.01 16.61 -24.63
CA GLU A 21 -6.59 16.91 -24.89
C GLU A 21 -5.69 16.05 -23.99
N PHE A 22 -4.62 15.50 -24.58
CA PHE A 22 -3.69 14.63 -23.88
C PHE A 22 -2.27 15.16 -23.98
N ASP A 23 -1.56 15.07 -22.86
CA ASP A 23 -0.13 15.32 -22.81
C ASP A 23 0.63 13.98 -22.90
N MET A 24 1.80 14.01 -23.55
CA MET A 24 2.70 12.86 -23.62
C MET A 24 3.90 13.04 -22.71
N TYR A 25 4.30 11.96 -22.06
CA TYR A 25 5.42 11.90 -21.13
C TYR A 25 6.30 10.69 -21.42
N GLU A 26 7.60 10.81 -21.15
CA GLU A 26 8.48 9.65 -21.08
C GLU A 26 8.29 8.96 -19.72
N VAL A 27 8.54 7.65 -19.68
CA VAL A 27 8.52 6.92 -18.41
C VAL A 27 9.75 7.31 -17.59
N SER A 28 9.54 7.95 -16.44
CA SER A 28 10.63 8.41 -15.57
C SER A 28 11.44 7.23 -14.99
N SER A 29 12.72 7.47 -14.70
CA SER A 29 13.63 6.51 -14.09
C SER A 29 13.28 6.19 -12.62
N LEU A 30 12.40 6.99 -12.00
CA LEU A 30 12.05 6.95 -10.58
C LEU A 30 13.27 6.96 -9.66
N GLU A 31 14.42 7.48 -10.09
CA GLU A 31 15.64 7.52 -9.29
C GLU A 31 15.50 8.49 -8.11
N ASP A 32 14.82 9.62 -8.32
CA ASP A 32 14.60 10.65 -7.32
C ASP A 32 13.57 10.25 -6.24
N ILE A 33 12.62 9.37 -6.58
CA ILE A 33 11.73 8.69 -5.62
C ILE A 33 12.35 7.34 -5.14
N GLY A 34 13.42 6.90 -5.81
CA GLY A 34 13.96 5.54 -5.78
C GLY A 34 14.78 5.17 -4.54
N SER A 35 14.87 6.07 -3.56
CA SER A 35 15.34 5.73 -2.21
C SER A 35 14.39 4.77 -1.49
N ILE A 36 13.16 4.63 -1.97
CA ILE A 36 12.15 3.71 -1.44
C ILE A 36 12.03 2.48 -2.34
N GLU A 37 12.60 1.36 -1.87
CA GLU A 37 12.57 0.06 -2.54
C GLU A 37 11.17 -0.35 -3.00
N SER A 38 10.13 -0.03 -2.23
CA SER A 38 8.75 -0.41 -2.55
C SER A 38 8.25 0.21 -3.86
N PHE A 39 8.68 1.41 -4.25
CA PHE A 39 8.23 1.98 -5.53
C PHE A 39 8.87 1.32 -6.74
N LYS A 40 10.10 0.84 -6.62
CA LYS A 40 10.75 0.07 -7.69
C LYS A 40 10.02 -1.23 -7.91
N GLU A 41 9.75 -1.98 -6.83
CA GLU A 41 8.99 -3.24 -6.90
C GLU A 41 7.61 -3.04 -7.54
N LEU A 42 6.88 -1.99 -7.13
CA LEU A 42 5.52 -1.70 -7.63
C LEU A 42 5.46 -1.19 -9.08
N THR A 43 6.59 -0.80 -9.69
CA THR A 43 6.59 -0.22 -11.04
C THR A 43 7.45 -0.97 -12.05
N ASN A 44 8.27 -1.93 -11.60
CA ASN A 44 9.18 -2.68 -12.46
C ASN A 44 8.46 -3.37 -13.63
N PHE A 45 7.31 -4.01 -13.37
CA PHE A 45 6.52 -4.66 -14.45
C PHE A 45 6.08 -3.63 -15.51
N PHE A 46 5.76 -2.41 -15.09
CA PHE A 46 5.23 -1.36 -15.95
C PHE A 46 6.34 -0.74 -16.80
N ARG A 47 7.46 -0.39 -16.15
CA ARG A 47 8.64 0.20 -16.80
C ARG A 47 9.33 -0.75 -17.77
N GLY A 48 9.27 -2.05 -17.52
CA GLY A 48 9.74 -3.06 -18.47
C GLY A 48 8.87 -3.18 -19.73
N THR A 49 7.62 -2.68 -19.68
CA THR A 49 6.63 -2.83 -20.75
C THR A 49 6.43 -1.56 -21.57
N TYR A 50 6.53 -0.38 -20.94
CA TYR A 50 6.23 0.90 -21.55
C TYR A 50 7.41 1.88 -21.43
N SER A 51 7.64 2.64 -22.51
CA SER A 51 8.65 3.71 -22.56
C SER A 51 8.07 5.12 -22.58
N SER A 52 6.77 5.25 -22.86
CA SER A 52 6.05 6.52 -22.93
C SER A 52 4.61 6.37 -22.45
N LEU A 53 4.04 7.48 -21.98
CA LEU A 53 2.77 7.59 -21.29
C LEU A 53 1.95 8.71 -21.91
N GLN A 54 0.63 8.56 -21.86
CA GLN A 54 -0.31 9.59 -22.29
C GLN A 54 -1.42 9.73 -21.25
N ILE A 55 -1.58 10.93 -20.67
CA ILE A 55 -2.62 11.26 -19.67
C ILE A 55 -3.40 12.50 -20.12
N PRO A 56 -4.67 12.66 -19.71
CA PRO A 56 -5.42 13.88 -20.00
C PRO A 56 -4.71 15.13 -19.46
N THR A 57 -4.66 16.21 -20.23
CA THR A 57 -4.04 17.47 -19.81
C THR A 57 -4.65 18.02 -18.52
N GLN A 58 -5.97 17.83 -18.33
CA GLN A 58 -6.64 18.21 -17.09
C GLN A 58 -6.17 17.39 -15.89
N THR A 59 -5.97 16.07 -16.06
CA THR A 59 -5.40 15.20 -15.03
C THR A 59 -4.00 15.67 -14.64
N ALA A 60 -3.18 16.04 -15.63
CA ALA A 60 -1.83 16.54 -15.40
C ALA A 60 -1.84 17.86 -14.60
N LYS A 61 -2.72 18.80 -14.95
CA LYS A 61 -2.89 20.07 -14.22
C LYS A 61 -3.36 19.88 -12.78
N LEU A 62 -4.36 19.02 -12.57
CA LEU A 62 -4.85 18.73 -11.22
C LEU A 62 -3.82 17.97 -10.37
N LEU A 63 -2.96 17.17 -11.00
CA LEU A 63 -1.83 16.55 -10.32
C LEU A 63 -0.81 17.61 -9.87
N ASP A 64 -0.54 18.62 -10.69
CA ASP A 64 0.34 19.74 -10.32
C ASP A 64 -0.20 20.48 -9.09
N GLU A 65 -1.49 20.81 -9.08
CA GLU A 65 -2.16 21.41 -7.91
C GLU A 65 -2.02 20.52 -6.65
N ALA A 66 -2.19 19.21 -6.79
CA ALA A 66 -2.08 18.28 -5.67
C ALA A 66 -0.64 18.15 -5.13
N LEU A 67 0.36 18.20 -6.03
CA LEU A 67 1.77 18.12 -5.67
C LEU A 67 2.27 19.41 -5.03
N GLU A 68 1.73 20.56 -5.42
CA GLU A 68 1.99 21.85 -4.78
C GLU A 68 1.60 21.83 -3.29
N ASP A 69 0.44 21.25 -2.96
CA ASP A 69 -0.07 21.17 -1.57
C ASP A 69 0.81 20.34 -0.62
N ILE A 70 1.70 19.49 -1.15
CA ILE A 70 2.63 18.67 -0.37
C ILE A 70 4.10 18.93 -0.68
N ASP A 71 4.41 20.00 -1.42
CA ASP A 71 5.77 20.44 -1.81
C ASP A 71 6.56 19.39 -2.61
N LEU A 72 5.90 18.65 -3.50
CA LEU A 72 6.50 17.59 -4.33
C LEU A 72 6.41 17.84 -5.85
N VAL A 73 6.20 19.08 -6.28
CA VAL A 73 6.07 19.45 -7.71
C VAL A 73 7.29 19.02 -8.53
N SER A 74 8.49 19.01 -7.94
CA SER A 74 9.71 18.57 -8.63
C SER A 74 9.67 17.10 -9.04
N LEU A 75 8.78 16.30 -8.48
CA LEU A 75 8.64 14.85 -8.72
C LEU A 75 7.46 14.52 -9.65
N ARG A 76 6.98 15.51 -10.40
CA ARG A 76 5.79 15.40 -11.23
C ARG A 76 5.83 14.21 -12.20
N GLU A 77 6.92 14.03 -12.93
CA GLU A 77 7.02 12.97 -13.94
C GLU A 77 7.05 11.57 -13.31
N GLU A 78 7.66 11.45 -12.13
CA GLU A 78 7.68 10.23 -11.33
C GLU A 78 6.27 9.89 -10.86
N PHE A 79 5.51 10.88 -10.36
CA PHE A 79 4.12 10.67 -9.95
C PHE A 79 3.19 10.35 -11.13
N ILE A 80 3.42 10.91 -12.32
CA ILE A 80 2.72 10.50 -13.54
C ILE A 80 3.00 9.01 -13.85
N THR A 81 4.28 8.62 -13.79
CA THR A 81 4.69 7.22 -14.02
C THR A 81 4.07 6.28 -13.00
N LEU A 82 4.09 6.64 -11.71
CA LEU A 82 3.48 5.90 -10.62
C LEU A 82 1.96 5.76 -10.81
N GLY A 83 1.28 6.84 -11.23
CA GLY A 83 -0.16 6.83 -11.40
C GLY A 83 -0.61 5.97 -12.57
N CYS A 84 0.12 6.00 -13.68
CA CYS A 84 -0.11 5.10 -14.79
C CYS A 84 0.18 3.63 -14.43
N ALA A 85 1.22 3.36 -13.65
CA ALA A 85 1.53 2.02 -13.15
C ALA A 85 0.43 1.50 -12.21
N LEU A 86 -0.05 2.34 -11.29
CA LEU A 86 -1.18 2.08 -10.40
C LEU A 86 -2.44 1.73 -11.21
N GLN A 87 -2.82 2.59 -12.17
CA GLN A 87 -3.99 2.36 -13.00
C GLN A 87 -3.87 1.03 -13.76
N TYR A 88 -2.72 0.76 -14.40
CA TYR A 88 -2.49 -0.50 -15.10
C TYR A 88 -2.58 -1.73 -14.18
N ALA A 89 -1.90 -1.69 -13.03
CA ALA A 89 -1.92 -2.79 -12.06
C ALA A 89 -3.34 -3.05 -11.54
N TYR A 90 -4.06 -1.98 -11.22
CA TYR A 90 -5.44 -2.08 -10.78
C TYR A 90 -6.32 -2.66 -11.88
N CYS A 91 -6.29 -2.07 -13.10
CA CYS A 91 -7.07 -2.50 -14.27
C CYS A 91 -6.97 -4.01 -14.54
N ASN A 92 -5.74 -4.53 -14.56
CA ASN A 92 -5.48 -5.93 -14.90
C ASN A 92 -5.91 -6.92 -13.82
N ASN A 93 -6.26 -6.42 -12.63
CA ASN A 93 -6.66 -7.23 -11.49
C ASN A 93 -8.12 -7.00 -11.08
N ILE A 94 -8.87 -6.21 -11.85
CA ILE A 94 -10.31 -6.02 -11.62
C ILE A 94 -11.04 -7.31 -11.93
N GLY A 95 -11.67 -7.89 -10.90
CA GLY A 95 -12.39 -9.16 -11.04
C GLY A 95 -11.49 -10.39 -11.02
N SER A 96 -10.17 -10.22 -10.86
CA SER A 96 -9.28 -11.33 -10.51
C SER A 96 -9.56 -11.74 -9.06
N GLU A 97 -10.43 -12.72 -8.90
CA GLU A 97 -10.46 -13.63 -7.76
C GLU A 97 -9.24 -14.56 -7.89
N ASN A 98 -8.02 -14.02 -7.84
CA ASN A 98 -6.83 -14.86 -7.94
C ASN A 98 -6.72 -15.63 -6.61
N ASP A 99 -7.31 -16.81 -6.64
CA ASP A 99 -7.70 -17.60 -5.47
C ASP A 99 -6.48 -18.06 -4.64
N GLU A 100 -5.26 -18.05 -5.20
CA GLU A 100 -4.02 -18.40 -4.48
C GLU A 100 -3.43 -17.24 -3.66
N ASP A 101 -3.36 -16.03 -4.20
CA ASP A 101 -2.86 -14.85 -3.47
C ASP A 101 -3.87 -14.41 -2.40
N LEU A 102 -5.16 -14.53 -2.70
CA LEU A 102 -6.25 -14.31 -1.73
C LEU A 102 -6.24 -15.36 -0.62
N LYS A 103 -5.89 -16.63 -0.93
CA LYS A 103 -5.64 -17.65 0.11
C LYS A 103 -4.46 -17.27 0.99
N THR A 104 -3.39 -16.71 0.44
CA THR A 104 -2.23 -16.25 1.22
C THR A 104 -2.59 -15.15 2.21
N LEU A 105 -3.45 -14.21 1.82
CA LEU A 105 -3.99 -13.16 2.71
C LEU A 105 -4.97 -13.72 3.76
N ALA A 106 -5.80 -14.71 3.39
CA ALA A 106 -6.66 -15.41 4.36
C ALA A 106 -5.84 -16.23 5.37
N LEU A 107 -4.72 -16.82 4.93
CA LEU A 107 -3.73 -17.50 5.75
C LEU A 107 -3.01 -16.52 6.68
N GLU A 108 -2.73 -15.29 6.25
CA GLU A 108 -2.07 -14.25 7.06
C GLU A 108 -2.73 -14.09 8.43
N LYS A 109 -4.07 -14.13 8.51
CA LYS A 109 -4.79 -14.02 9.78
C LYS A 109 -4.59 -15.25 10.68
N GLU A 110 -4.69 -16.45 10.13
CA GLU A 110 -4.50 -17.68 10.90
C GLU A 110 -3.03 -17.87 11.30
N ASP A 111 -2.10 -17.45 10.45
CA ASP A 111 -0.67 -17.44 10.71
C ASP A 111 -0.32 -16.40 11.78
N ILE A 112 -0.86 -15.18 11.72
CA ILE A 112 -0.69 -14.16 12.78
C ILE A 112 -1.32 -14.64 14.10
N LYS A 113 -2.48 -15.32 14.08
CA LYS A 113 -3.05 -15.93 15.29
C LYS A 113 -2.15 -17.04 15.84
N GLY A 114 -1.59 -17.88 14.96
CA GLY A 114 -0.64 -18.93 15.31
C GLY A 114 0.62 -18.35 15.95
N LEU A 115 1.15 -17.29 15.35
CA LEU A 115 2.28 -16.53 15.85
C LEU A 115 1.98 -15.92 17.23
N PHE A 116 0.85 -15.23 17.42
CA PHE A 116 0.49 -14.69 18.74
C PHE A 116 0.31 -15.79 19.78
N ARG A 117 -0.19 -16.97 19.41
CA ARG A 117 -0.25 -18.12 20.31
C ARG A 117 1.15 -18.57 20.76
N ALA A 118 2.13 -18.56 19.86
CA ALA A 118 3.53 -18.84 20.19
C ALA A 118 4.15 -17.74 21.06
N LEU A 119 3.93 -16.46 20.73
CA LEU A 119 4.41 -15.31 21.50
C LEU A 119 3.80 -15.26 22.91
N ARG A 120 2.55 -15.69 23.08
CA ARG A 120 1.95 -15.87 24.41
C ARG A 120 2.71 -16.88 25.24
N LYS A 121 3.04 -18.05 24.67
CA LYS A 121 3.82 -19.06 25.39
C LYS A 121 5.17 -18.50 25.82
N TYR A 122 5.84 -17.76 24.94
CA TYR A 122 7.09 -17.08 25.26
C TYR A 122 6.93 -16.07 26.40
N LEU A 123 6.04 -15.09 26.24
CA LEU A 123 5.84 -14.00 27.20
C LEU A 123 5.50 -14.53 28.58
N PHE A 124 4.63 -15.54 28.69
CA PHE A 124 4.16 -16.07 29.97
C PHE A 124 4.97 -17.26 30.50
N SER A 125 6.03 -17.69 29.80
CA SER A 125 6.92 -18.75 30.29
C SER A 125 7.69 -18.30 31.55
N THR A 126 7.77 -19.17 32.54
CA THR A 126 8.55 -18.96 33.77
C THR A 126 10.03 -19.29 33.56
N SER A 127 10.33 -20.27 32.72
CA SER A 127 11.67 -20.59 32.22
C SER A 127 11.65 -20.54 30.69
N HIS A 128 12.35 -19.58 30.08
CA HIS A 128 12.39 -19.42 28.61
C HIS A 128 13.19 -20.54 27.90
N SER A 129 13.48 -21.63 28.60
CA SER A 129 14.37 -22.72 28.19
C SER A 129 13.65 -24.04 27.93
N GLU A 130 12.42 -24.20 28.41
CA GLU A 130 11.64 -25.43 28.25
C GLU A 130 10.27 -25.03 27.66
N GLU A 131 9.86 -25.68 26.56
CA GLU A 131 8.54 -25.52 25.92
C GLU A 131 8.32 -24.39 24.88
N LEU A 132 9.35 -23.67 24.44
CA LEU A 132 9.18 -22.79 23.27
C LEU A 132 8.94 -23.64 22.01
N PRO A 133 7.92 -23.31 21.19
CA PRO A 133 7.73 -23.98 19.91
C PRO A 133 8.97 -23.83 19.03
N SER A 134 9.33 -24.89 18.31
CA SER A 134 10.41 -24.81 17.34
C SER A 134 9.97 -24.00 16.11
N ILE A 135 10.91 -23.33 15.46
CA ILE A 135 10.66 -22.61 14.21
C ILE A 135 11.15 -23.47 13.05
N THR A 136 10.26 -23.74 12.09
CA THR A 136 10.61 -24.46 10.87
C THR A 136 10.63 -23.46 9.72
N ILE A 137 11.78 -23.33 9.07
CA ILE A 137 11.95 -22.57 7.83
C ILE A 137 11.86 -23.58 6.69
N LYS A 138 10.86 -23.41 5.83
CA LYS A 138 10.73 -24.22 4.60
C LYS A 138 11.56 -23.56 3.51
N ILE A 139 12.38 -24.34 2.83
CA ILE A 139 13.17 -23.88 1.68
C ILE A 139 12.53 -24.47 0.42
N ASP A 140 12.48 -23.69 -0.65
CA ASP A 140 11.84 -24.08 -1.93
C ASP A 140 12.44 -25.35 -2.55
N THR A 141 13.65 -25.74 -2.16
CA THR A 141 14.30 -26.99 -2.56
C THR A 141 13.67 -28.23 -1.90
N GLY A 142 12.68 -28.06 -1.00
CA GLY A 142 12.00 -29.13 -0.28
C GLY A 142 12.61 -29.47 1.08
N ASP A 143 13.77 -28.88 1.40
CA ASP A 143 14.42 -29.05 2.70
C ASP A 143 13.79 -28.13 3.75
N ASN A 144 13.65 -28.65 4.97
CA ASN A 144 13.14 -27.90 6.11
C ASN A 144 14.25 -27.70 7.16
N ILE A 145 14.59 -26.45 7.47
CA ILE A 145 15.49 -26.13 8.58
C ILE A 145 14.65 -25.98 9.85
N ASN A 146 14.94 -26.79 10.86
CA ASN A 146 14.26 -26.74 12.15
C ASN A 146 15.17 -26.15 13.23
N ILE A 147 14.78 -24.98 13.76
CA ILE A 147 15.47 -24.28 14.83
C ILE A 147 14.85 -24.69 16.17
N LYS A 148 15.64 -25.38 16.99
CA LYS A 148 15.25 -25.81 18.36
C LYS A 148 16.12 -25.25 19.47
N ASN A 149 17.18 -24.51 19.14
CA ASN A 149 18.09 -23.96 20.12
C ASN A 149 17.38 -22.91 21.00
N PRO A 150 17.31 -23.08 22.34
CA PRO A 150 16.54 -22.17 23.20
C PRO A 150 17.04 -20.71 23.18
N LEU A 151 18.35 -20.48 23.02
CA LEU A 151 18.91 -19.13 22.95
C LEU A 151 18.50 -18.42 21.65
N VAL A 152 18.54 -19.15 20.53
CA VAL A 152 18.10 -18.64 19.23
C VAL A 152 16.59 -18.38 19.25
N LEU A 153 15.80 -19.33 19.77
CA LEU A 153 14.35 -19.17 19.91
C LEU A 153 13.98 -17.98 20.80
N LYS A 154 14.66 -17.81 21.94
CA LYS A 154 14.47 -16.64 22.83
C LYS A 154 14.76 -15.33 22.09
N THR A 155 15.82 -15.30 21.29
CA THR A 155 16.19 -14.11 20.50
C THR A 155 15.12 -13.78 19.47
N ILE A 156 14.66 -14.78 18.70
CA ILE A 156 13.64 -14.59 17.66
C ILE A 156 12.31 -14.16 18.29
N TYR A 157 11.81 -14.87 19.29
CA TYR A 157 10.55 -14.53 19.95
C TYR A 157 10.61 -13.17 20.68
N GLY A 158 11.75 -12.82 21.26
CA GLY A 158 11.99 -11.49 21.84
C GLY A 158 11.87 -10.39 20.79
N ALA A 159 12.60 -10.51 19.68
CA ALA A 159 12.55 -9.53 18.59
C ALA A 159 11.14 -9.38 18.00
N LEU A 160 10.38 -10.49 17.89
CA LEU A 160 8.99 -10.46 17.45
C LEU A 160 8.08 -9.74 18.47
N CYS A 161 8.25 -10.00 19.77
CA CYS A 161 7.51 -9.25 20.80
C CYS A 161 7.80 -7.76 20.72
N ASP A 162 9.07 -7.38 20.54
CA ASP A 162 9.46 -5.97 20.39
C ASP A 162 8.85 -5.34 19.14
N LYS A 163 8.90 -6.05 18.00
CA LYS A 163 8.30 -5.61 16.73
C LYS A 163 6.80 -5.34 16.87
N PHE A 164 6.08 -6.17 17.62
CA PHE A 164 4.65 -6.02 17.88
C PHE A 164 4.32 -5.24 19.16
N LEU A 165 5.34 -4.70 19.84
CA LEU A 165 5.21 -3.96 21.11
C LEU A 165 4.42 -4.74 22.18
N LEU A 166 4.67 -6.05 22.29
CA LEU A 166 3.98 -6.95 23.22
C LEU A 166 4.73 -7.05 24.55
N THR A 167 3.99 -6.87 25.63
CA THR A 167 4.39 -7.18 27.01
C THR A 167 3.36 -8.12 27.64
N ARG A 168 3.65 -8.67 28.83
CA ARG A 168 2.68 -9.50 29.56
C ARG A 168 1.39 -8.73 29.85
N GLU A 169 1.53 -7.46 30.18
CA GLU A 169 0.46 -6.56 30.63
C GLU A 169 -0.43 -6.15 29.46
N ASN A 170 0.14 -5.91 28.27
CA ASN A 170 -0.60 -5.39 27.12
C ASN A 170 -1.01 -6.47 26.10
N TYR A 171 -0.56 -7.72 26.26
CA TYR A 171 -0.69 -8.78 25.25
C TYR A 171 -2.11 -8.95 24.72
N VAL A 172 -3.12 -8.99 25.60
CA VAL A 172 -4.52 -9.20 25.19
C VAL A 172 -5.00 -8.04 24.32
N GLN A 173 -4.82 -6.81 24.81
CA GLN A 173 -5.26 -5.60 24.12
C GLN A 173 -4.52 -5.41 22.79
N GLN A 174 -3.21 -5.60 22.76
CA GLN A 174 -2.42 -5.43 21.53
C GLN A 174 -2.71 -6.51 20.49
N LYS A 175 -2.87 -7.77 20.92
CA LYS A 175 -3.30 -8.84 20.02
C LYS A 175 -4.65 -8.50 19.38
N GLU A 176 -5.63 -8.07 20.17
CA GLU A 176 -6.96 -7.72 19.65
C GLU A 176 -6.90 -6.50 18.73
N GLY A 177 -6.12 -5.48 19.09
CA GLY A 177 -5.86 -4.31 18.25
C GLY A 177 -5.22 -4.67 16.91
N ILE A 178 -4.23 -5.56 16.89
CA ILE A 178 -3.56 -5.99 15.67
C ILE A 178 -4.49 -6.86 14.83
N LEU A 179 -5.11 -7.88 15.42
CA LEU A 179 -6.03 -8.78 14.70
C LEU A 179 -7.25 -8.05 14.13
N SER A 180 -7.76 -7.04 14.83
CA SER A 180 -8.89 -6.22 14.33
C SER A 180 -8.50 -5.33 13.16
N LYS A 181 -7.24 -4.89 13.07
CA LYS A 181 -6.73 -4.16 11.89
C LYS A 181 -6.48 -5.09 10.70
N THR A 182 -6.03 -6.33 10.94
CA THR A 182 -5.95 -7.37 9.90
C THR A 182 -7.34 -7.77 9.36
N LEU A 183 -8.42 -7.42 10.07
CA LEU A 183 -9.81 -7.74 9.71
C LEU A 183 -10.52 -6.66 8.87
N GLN A 184 -9.97 -5.44 8.77
CA GLN A 184 -10.72 -4.28 8.28
C GLN A 184 -10.75 -4.14 6.75
N ILE A 185 -9.75 -4.68 6.06
CA ILE A 185 -9.74 -4.78 4.61
C ILE A 185 -9.62 -6.26 4.30
N LYS A 186 -10.72 -6.87 3.88
CA LYS A 186 -10.64 -8.12 3.11
C LYS A 186 -10.43 -7.68 1.67
N PRO A 187 -9.26 -7.93 1.06
CA PRO A 187 -9.17 -7.89 -0.37
C PRO A 187 -10.06 -9.03 -0.84
N ASP A 188 -11.33 -8.77 -1.12
CA ASP A 188 -12.18 -9.77 -1.78
C ASP A 188 -11.72 -9.95 -3.24
N LYS A 189 -10.79 -9.08 -3.70
CA LYS A 189 -10.21 -9.00 -5.04
C LYS A 189 -8.75 -8.52 -4.94
N PHE A 190 -7.86 -9.07 -5.76
CA PHE A 190 -6.44 -8.68 -5.81
C PHE A 190 -6.25 -7.18 -6.12
N SER A 191 -7.21 -6.58 -6.83
CA SER A 191 -7.27 -5.15 -7.08
C SER A 191 -7.25 -4.29 -5.81
N GLU A 192 -7.75 -4.78 -4.66
CA GLU A 192 -7.65 -4.07 -3.38
C GLU A 192 -6.24 -4.14 -2.79
N ASN A 193 -5.50 -5.24 -3.01
CA ASN A 193 -4.11 -5.36 -2.56
C ASN A 193 -3.22 -4.33 -3.25
N VAL A 194 -3.41 -4.14 -4.57
CA VAL A 194 -2.73 -3.08 -5.34
C VAL A 194 -2.95 -1.71 -4.69
N LYS A 195 -4.18 -1.39 -4.23
CA LYS A 195 -4.43 -0.11 -3.54
C LYS A 195 -3.64 -0.01 -2.25
N VAL A 196 -3.65 -1.06 -1.42
CA VAL A 196 -2.93 -1.09 -0.13
C VAL A 196 -1.45 -0.81 -0.34
N GLU A 197 -0.82 -1.49 -1.29
CA GLU A 197 0.62 -1.37 -1.53
C GLU A 197 1.00 0.04 -2.00
N PHE A 198 0.28 0.59 -2.98
CA PHE A 198 0.53 1.94 -3.47
C PHE A 198 0.22 3.02 -2.42
N ILE A 199 -0.87 2.90 -1.66
CA ILE A 199 -1.20 3.85 -0.57
C ILE A 199 -0.07 3.86 0.46
N ASN A 200 0.41 2.69 0.87
CA ASN A 200 1.48 2.59 1.87
C ASN A 200 2.81 3.15 1.36
N ALA A 201 3.17 2.85 0.10
CA ALA A 201 4.40 3.38 -0.51
C ALA A 201 4.38 4.92 -0.57
N ILE A 202 3.27 5.51 -1.07
CA ILE A 202 3.09 6.96 -1.16
C ILE A 202 3.07 7.61 0.22
N TYR A 203 2.33 7.05 1.16
CA TYR A 203 2.28 7.58 2.52
C TYR A 203 3.66 7.58 3.16
N ASN A 204 4.38 6.46 3.13
CA ASN A 204 5.70 6.36 3.73
C ASN A 204 6.69 7.32 3.09
N PHE A 205 6.63 7.51 1.77
CA PHE A 205 7.45 8.47 1.03
C PHE A 205 7.26 9.91 1.48
N ILE A 206 6.00 10.38 1.47
CA ILE A 206 5.70 11.76 1.83
C ILE A 206 6.13 12.04 3.27
N TYR A 207 5.99 11.04 4.15
CA TYR A 207 6.45 11.15 5.54
C TYR A 207 7.97 11.12 5.68
N SER A 208 8.70 10.31 4.92
CA SER A 208 10.16 10.28 4.98
C SER A 208 10.79 11.55 4.40
N GLU A 209 10.26 12.06 3.30
CA GLU A 209 10.75 13.29 2.65
C GLU A 209 10.52 14.51 3.54
N ASN A 210 9.34 14.63 4.14
CA ASN A 210 8.98 15.78 4.97
C ASN A 210 9.47 15.68 6.43
N ASN A 211 9.94 14.52 6.89
CA ASN A 211 10.42 14.33 8.26
C ASN A 211 11.64 13.39 8.36
N PRO A 212 12.80 13.74 7.77
CA PRO A 212 13.98 12.87 7.78
C PRO A 212 14.55 12.61 9.19
N ASN A 213 14.22 13.46 10.19
CA ASN A 213 14.83 13.41 11.53
C ASN A 213 13.84 13.45 12.72
N ARG A 214 12.52 13.34 12.52
CA ARG A 214 11.54 13.34 13.65
C ARG A 214 10.29 12.50 13.36
N PRO A 215 9.96 11.48 14.19
CA PRO A 215 8.71 10.72 14.07
C PRO A 215 7.55 11.42 14.79
N ARG A 216 7.45 12.76 14.70
CA ARG A 216 6.27 13.46 15.23
C ARG A 216 5.33 13.74 14.08
N ILE A 217 4.33 12.88 13.95
CA ILE A 217 3.22 13.03 13.01
C ILE A 217 2.56 14.39 13.25
N ASP A 218 2.85 15.36 12.38
CA ASP A 218 2.05 16.57 12.29
C ASP A 218 0.65 16.17 11.80
N LYS A 219 -0.38 16.49 12.57
CA LYS A 219 -1.76 16.18 12.21
C LYS A 219 -2.18 16.86 10.91
N ALA A 220 -1.64 18.04 10.62
CA ALA A 220 -1.87 18.75 9.37
C ALA A 220 -1.25 17.98 8.20
N LEU A 221 0.04 17.63 8.30
CA LEU A 221 0.73 16.81 7.30
C LEU A 221 0.03 15.46 7.08
N LYS A 222 -0.45 14.80 8.15
CA LYS A 222 -1.24 13.56 8.02
C LYS A 222 -2.49 13.77 7.19
N LYS A 223 -3.19 14.88 7.40
CA LYS A 223 -4.40 15.21 6.66
C LYS A 223 -4.07 15.47 5.19
N SER A 224 -3.12 16.37 4.91
CA SER A 224 -2.68 16.71 3.56
C SER A 224 -2.14 15.50 2.79
N THR A 225 -1.40 14.61 3.45
CA THR A 225 -0.92 13.36 2.83
C THR A 225 -2.08 12.45 2.42
N LEU A 226 -3.09 12.30 3.28
CA LEU A 226 -4.27 11.49 2.98
C LEU A 226 -5.12 12.11 1.88
N GLU A 227 -5.26 13.44 1.88
CA GLU A 227 -5.96 14.20 0.84
C GLU A 227 -5.24 14.06 -0.52
N PHE A 228 -3.90 14.19 -0.54
CA PHE A 228 -3.09 13.91 -1.72
C PHE A 228 -3.26 12.49 -2.24
N ILE A 229 -3.10 11.46 -1.39
CA ILE A 229 -3.26 10.06 -1.80
C ILE A 229 -4.64 9.84 -2.42
N ALA A 230 -5.67 10.42 -1.82
CA ALA A 230 -7.02 10.31 -2.33
C ALA A 230 -7.20 10.92 -3.71
N ALA A 231 -6.69 12.14 -3.86
CA ALA A 231 -6.75 12.83 -5.14
C ALA A 231 -5.93 12.12 -6.21
N PHE A 232 -4.73 11.65 -5.86
CA PHE A 232 -3.89 10.87 -6.74
C PHE A 232 -4.62 9.66 -7.32
N PHE A 233 -5.23 8.84 -6.47
CA PHE A 233 -6.01 7.68 -6.93
C PHE A 233 -7.20 8.09 -7.80
N ALA A 234 -7.91 9.15 -7.42
CA ALA A 234 -9.03 9.66 -8.21
C ALA A 234 -8.59 10.12 -9.61
N LEU A 235 -7.49 10.88 -9.70
CA LEU A 235 -6.92 11.38 -10.96
C LEU A 235 -6.53 10.25 -11.93
N PHE A 236 -6.13 9.10 -11.39
CA PHE A 236 -5.83 7.89 -12.16
C PHE A 236 -6.99 6.90 -12.20
N GLU A 237 -8.21 7.36 -11.91
CA GLU A 237 -9.47 6.63 -11.98
C GLU A 237 -9.48 5.34 -11.16
N VAL A 238 -8.66 5.23 -10.12
CA VAL A 238 -8.65 4.06 -9.21
C VAL A 238 -9.55 4.38 -8.01
N PRO A 239 -10.66 3.66 -7.83
CA PRO A 239 -11.63 3.99 -6.79
C PRO A 239 -11.07 3.63 -5.42
N ILE A 240 -10.98 4.57 -4.49
CA ILE A 240 -10.63 4.26 -3.08
C ILE A 240 -11.86 3.81 -2.28
N ASN A 241 -13.03 4.33 -2.64
CA ASN A 241 -14.31 3.98 -2.03
C ASN A 241 -15.21 3.32 -3.06
N ASN A 242 -16.17 2.51 -2.61
CA ASN A 242 -17.26 2.01 -3.47
C ASN A 242 -18.14 3.12 -4.07
N SER A 243 -17.95 4.37 -3.62
CA SER A 243 -18.84 5.51 -3.89
C SER A 243 -18.13 6.77 -4.41
N ALA A 244 -16.81 6.75 -4.65
CA ALA A 244 -16.13 7.93 -5.19
C ALA A 244 -16.43 8.05 -6.70
N PRO A 245 -16.93 9.20 -7.17
CA PRO A 245 -17.14 9.42 -8.60
C PRO A 245 -15.79 9.48 -9.31
N PHE A 246 -15.68 8.68 -10.36
CA PHE A 246 -14.59 8.70 -11.32
C PHE A 246 -14.39 10.12 -11.88
N VAL A 247 -13.13 10.55 -12.01
CA VAL A 247 -12.70 11.92 -12.32
C VAL A 247 -13.14 12.39 -13.71
N ASN A 248 -13.59 11.48 -14.57
CA ASN A 248 -14.34 11.83 -15.77
C ASN A 248 -15.77 12.31 -15.54
N ASN A 249 -16.02 12.99 -14.42
CA ASN A 249 -17.10 13.95 -14.35
C ASN A 249 -16.55 15.30 -14.86
N PRO A 250 -16.95 15.79 -16.05
CA PRO A 250 -16.56 17.12 -16.57
C PRO A 250 -16.96 18.30 -15.65
N SER A 251 -17.53 18.01 -14.48
CA SER A 251 -17.83 18.93 -13.39
C SER A 251 -16.68 19.16 -12.40
N ILE A 252 -15.62 18.33 -12.39
CA ILE A 252 -14.49 18.50 -11.45
C ILE A 252 -13.51 19.52 -12.03
N GLY A 253 -13.67 20.77 -11.60
CA GLY A 253 -12.88 21.90 -12.09
C GLY A 253 -11.60 22.18 -11.30
N ASN A 254 -11.45 21.63 -10.10
CA ASN A 254 -10.30 21.88 -9.22
C ASN A 254 -10.04 20.74 -8.23
N ILE A 255 -8.84 20.73 -7.64
CA ILE A 255 -8.42 19.70 -6.69
C ILE A 255 -9.22 19.71 -5.38
N SER A 256 -9.70 20.88 -4.95
CA SER A 256 -10.48 21.03 -3.71
C SER A 256 -11.78 20.23 -3.74
N GLN A 257 -12.47 20.18 -4.89
CA GLN A 257 -13.67 19.35 -5.07
C GLN A 257 -13.37 17.86 -4.92
N ILE A 258 -12.15 17.42 -5.28
CA ILE A 258 -11.72 16.04 -5.05
C ILE A 258 -11.55 15.82 -3.56
N TYR A 259 -10.85 16.72 -2.84
CA TYR A 259 -10.63 16.65 -1.40
C TYR A 259 -11.91 16.59 -0.57
N ASP A 260 -12.94 17.36 -0.94
CA ASP A 260 -14.23 17.37 -0.23
C ASP A 260 -14.97 16.02 -0.30
N ASN A 261 -14.68 15.19 -1.31
CA ASN A 261 -15.30 13.89 -1.52
C ASN A 261 -14.47 12.72 -0.95
N VAL A 262 -13.33 13.00 -0.30
CA VAL A 262 -12.42 11.97 0.24
C VAL A 262 -12.95 11.41 1.55
N ASP A 263 -13.13 10.09 1.61
CA ASP A 263 -13.31 9.40 2.88
C ASP A 263 -11.96 9.18 3.58
N ILE A 264 -11.49 10.22 4.28
CA ILE A 264 -10.24 10.18 5.06
C ILE A 264 -10.30 9.09 6.14
N LYS A 265 -11.49 8.72 6.63
CA LYS A 265 -11.60 7.63 7.63
C LYS A 265 -11.30 6.29 6.96
N ASN A 266 -11.83 6.04 5.77
CA ASN A 266 -11.52 4.83 5.02
C ASN A 266 -10.02 4.72 4.71
N LEU A 267 -9.39 5.78 4.20
CA LEU A 267 -7.95 5.79 3.90
C LEU A 267 -7.06 5.52 5.10
N LYS A 268 -7.43 5.99 6.29
CA LYS A 268 -6.68 5.67 7.52
C LYS A 268 -6.60 4.17 7.77
N HIS A 269 -7.60 3.38 7.37
CA HIS A 269 -7.58 1.93 7.53
C HIS A 269 -6.52 1.25 6.65
N TYR A 270 -6.22 1.79 5.47
CA TYR A 270 -5.18 1.26 4.58
C TYR A 270 -3.76 1.43 5.17
N ILE A 271 -3.53 2.56 5.86
CA ILE A 271 -2.22 2.94 6.42
C ILE A 271 -2.00 2.40 7.84
N GLU A 272 -3.07 2.24 8.61
CA GLU A 272 -2.98 1.75 10.00
C GLU A 272 -2.95 0.22 10.09
N ARG A 273 -2.85 -0.48 8.94
CA ARG A 273 -2.64 -1.93 8.86
C ARG A 273 -1.34 -2.30 9.59
N PRO A 274 -1.31 -3.41 10.36
CA PRO A 274 -0.08 -3.87 10.96
C PRO A 274 0.94 -4.18 9.86
N PRO A 275 2.25 -4.02 10.11
CA PRO A 275 3.27 -4.39 9.14
C PRO A 275 3.07 -5.83 8.67
N SER A 276 3.09 -6.05 7.36
CA SER A 276 3.12 -7.40 6.77
C SER A 276 4.37 -8.11 7.28
N ILE A 277 4.24 -9.40 7.60
CA ILE A 277 5.39 -10.23 7.93
C ILE A 277 5.97 -10.74 6.61
N GLU A 278 6.69 -9.86 5.91
CA GLU A 278 7.58 -10.29 4.84
C GLU A 278 8.96 -10.56 5.44
N ILE A 279 9.33 -11.83 5.49
CA ILE A 279 10.70 -12.24 5.75
C ILE A 279 11.37 -12.30 4.37
N LYS A 280 12.00 -11.19 3.96
CA LYS A 280 12.92 -11.17 2.81
C LYS A 280 14.24 -11.85 3.17
#